data_AF-A0A0R3PK81-F1
#
_entry.id   AF-A0A0R3PK81-F1
#
_cell.length_a   1.000
_cell.length_b   1.000
_cell.length_c   1.000
_cell.angle_alpha   90.00
_cell.angle_beta   90.00
_cell.angle_gamma   90.00
#
_symmetry.space_group_name_H-M   'P 1'
#
loop_
_entity.id
_entity.type
_entity.pdbx_description
1 polymer ?
#
loop_
_entity_poly.entity_id
_entity_poly.type
_entity_poly.pdbx_seq_one_letter_code
_entity_poly.pdbx_strand_id
1 'polypeptide(L)'
;MYGGQSAYDSLIDVCLNSAMANVRTLSMEQLNELLYNESRLDSLIDSLPQIRCLPTEREAGLAQNKSLAEWNLAQEPKLDQLRMQVKTLHEQAVALRTETETLKARLDEISSSKSLDTTSNLLQVAAQEADDDAEGTTKAFLSGAISAEQFLKDLLEKKTLAHLRHLLRRILSRRLSTLREMAGAQDPEVLYEPKFPDTREYPEYDLLNVRIQGYDFTYIEKFQGYIDRMARRFNFKVVESYAVAAQTQRVVVYKPNSTIVDNEVKLALYDRVVRLSNVAAPRLQLFITLVETHIPVGVTVTFKQHENADEDYRYIPDLLLKQKQEELKSLDNPIVRRNLGWE
;
A
#
# COMPACT_ATOMS: atom_id res chain seq x y z
N MET A 1 -16.76 9.62 -21.20
CA MET A 1 -17.88 9.20 -22.08
C MET A 1 -17.65 9.69 -23.51
N TYR A 2 -16.67 9.12 -24.24
CA TYR A 2 -16.45 9.41 -25.67
C TYR A 2 -15.83 8.18 -26.36
N GLY A 3 -16.50 7.03 -26.26
CA GLY A 3 -16.04 5.78 -26.88
C GLY A 3 -17.03 5.15 -27.87
N GLY A 4 -18.23 5.73 -28.05
CA GLY A 4 -19.29 5.14 -28.86
C GLY A 4 -19.19 5.44 -30.37
N GLN A 5 -18.70 6.63 -30.76
CA GLN A 5 -18.72 7.07 -32.16
C GLN A 5 -17.82 6.21 -33.07
N SER A 6 -16.64 5.80 -32.60
CA SER A 6 -15.71 5.00 -33.40
C SER A 6 -16.24 3.61 -33.78
N ALA A 7 -17.15 3.03 -32.99
CA ALA A 7 -17.71 1.72 -33.27
C ALA A 7 -18.81 1.78 -34.35
N TYR A 8 -19.67 2.81 -34.29
CA TYR A 8 -20.71 3.01 -35.30
C TYR A 8 -20.14 3.40 -36.65
N ASP A 9 -19.11 4.24 -36.70
CA ASP A 9 -18.44 4.62 -37.96
C ASP A 9 -17.82 3.38 -38.65
N SER A 10 -17.19 2.50 -37.86
CA SER A 10 -16.64 1.25 -38.38
C SER A 10 -17.72 0.29 -38.91
N LEU A 11 -18.90 0.26 -38.29
CA LEU A 11 -20.01 -0.58 -38.73
C LEU A 11 -20.62 -0.04 -40.03
N ILE A 12 -20.72 1.28 -40.18
CA ILE A 12 -21.18 1.94 -41.40
C ILE A 12 -20.23 1.60 -42.57
N ASP A 13 -18.92 1.66 -42.35
CA ASP A 13 -17.92 1.30 -43.37
C ASP A 13 -18.02 -0.18 -43.79
N VAL A 14 -18.27 -1.08 -42.83
CA VAL A 14 -18.47 -2.52 -43.11
C VAL A 14 -19.77 -2.75 -43.90
N CYS A 15 -20.86 -2.07 -43.54
CA CYS A 15 -22.13 -2.12 -44.27
C CYS A 15 -21.99 -1.57 -45.69
N LEU A 16 -21.30 -0.44 -45.86
CA LEU A 16 -21.05 0.17 -47.17
C LEU A 16 -20.20 -0.74 -48.07
N ASN A 17 -19.16 -1.38 -47.52
CA ASN A 17 -18.35 -2.33 -48.27
C ASN A 17 -19.14 -3.56 -48.71
N SER A 18 -20.01 -4.09 -47.84
CA SER A 18 -20.89 -5.22 -48.16
C SER A 18 -21.94 -4.85 -49.21
N ALA A 19 -22.54 -3.66 -49.10
CA ALA A 19 -23.48 -3.14 -50.09
C ALA A 19 -22.81 -2.91 -51.45
N MET A 20 -21.62 -2.30 -51.46
CA MET A 20 -20.85 -2.07 -52.69
C MET A 20 -20.38 -3.37 -53.34
N ALA A 21 -20.10 -4.43 -52.56
CA ALA A 21 -19.81 -5.75 -53.10
C ALA A 21 -21.01 -6.33 -53.86
N ASN A 22 -22.23 -6.18 -53.32
CA ASN A 22 -23.46 -6.60 -54.00
C ASN A 22 -23.71 -5.75 -55.27
N VAL A 23 -23.55 -4.43 -55.18
CA VAL A 23 -23.76 -3.50 -56.31
C VAL A 23 -22.78 -3.78 -57.47
N ARG A 24 -21.53 -4.17 -57.17
CA ARG A 24 -20.52 -4.52 -58.18
C ARG A 24 -20.88 -5.75 -59.02
N THR A 25 -21.80 -6.59 -58.55
CA THR A 25 -22.22 -7.81 -59.26
C THR A 25 -23.45 -7.63 -60.15
N LEU A 26 -24.08 -6.44 -60.14
CA LEU A 26 -25.29 -6.14 -60.89
C LEU A 26 -24.99 -5.71 -62.34
N SER A 27 -25.91 -6.00 -63.26
CA SER A 27 -25.82 -5.53 -64.66
C SER A 27 -26.21 -4.05 -64.80
N MET A 28 -25.80 -3.40 -65.90
CA MET A 28 -26.10 -1.97 -66.15
C MET A 28 -27.61 -1.65 -66.14
N GLU A 29 -28.46 -2.58 -66.59
CA GLU A 29 -29.91 -2.42 -66.55
C GLU A 29 -30.42 -2.43 -65.10
N GLN A 30 -29.89 -3.34 -64.27
CA GLN A 30 -30.24 -3.45 -62.85
C GLN A 30 -29.72 -2.28 -62.02
N LEU A 31 -28.56 -1.72 -62.38
CA LEU A 31 -28.00 -0.51 -61.78
C LEU A 31 -28.82 0.74 -62.10
N ASN A 32 -29.33 0.87 -63.33
CA ASN A 32 -30.27 1.92 -63.67
C ASN A 32 -31.59 1.77 -62.91
N GLU A 33 -32.13 0.56 -62.81
CA GLU A 33 -33.32 0.30 -61.99
C GLU A 33 -33.09 0.61 -60.50
N LEU A 34 -31.88 0.38 -59.99
CA LEU A 34 -31.50 0.71 -58.61
C LEU A 34 -31.42 2.24 -58.39
N LEU A 35 -30.92 2.99 -59.37
CA LEU A 35 -30.81 4.46 -59.31
C LEU A 35 -32.15 5.19 -59.35
N TYR A 36 -33.15 4.61 -60.02
CA TYR A 36 -34.46 5.26 -60.22
C TYR A 36 -35.58 4.69 -59.33
N ASN A 37 -35.31 3.68 -58.50
CA ASN A 37 -36.33 3.01 -57.68
C ASN A 37 -35.87 2.81 -56.23
N GLU A 38 -36.26 3.73 -55.34
CA GLU A 38 -35.88 3.75 -53.92
C GLU A 38 -36.29 2.47 -53.17
N SER A 39 -37.45 1.89 -53.49
CA SER A 39 -37.92 0.62 -52.89
C SER A 39 -36.95 -0.56 -53.10
N ARG A 40 -36.19 -0.54 -54.18
CA ARG A 40 -35.20 -1.57 -54.50
C ARG A 40 -33.89 -1.33 -53.76
N LEU A 41 -33.55 -0.08 -53.47
CA LEU A 41 -32.45 0.29 -52.57
C LEU A 41 -32.78 -0.13 -51.14
N ASP A 42 -33.99 0.12 -50.65
CA ASP A 42 -34.43 -0.29 -49.31
C ASP A 42 -34.40 -1.81 -49.14
N SER A 43 -34.89 -2.57 -50.13
CA SER A 43 -34.82 -4.03 -50.07
C SER A 43 -33.38 -4.57 -50.15
N LEU A 44 -32.47 -3.88 -50.84
CA LEU A 44 -31.04 -4.20 -50.82
C LEU A 44 -30.44 -3.93 -49.43
N ILE A 45 -30.79 -2.82 -48.79
CA ILE A 45 -30.35 -2.45 -47.44
C ILE A 45 -30.87 -3.47 -46.42
N ASP A 46 -32.15 -3.84 -46.46
CA ASP A 46 -32.75 -4.84 -45.57
C ASP A 46 -32.16 -6.24 -45.76
N SER A 47 -31.68 -6.55 -46.98
CA SER A 47 -31.02 -7.82 -47.28
C SER A 47 -29.60 -7.93 -46.69
N LEU A 48 -29.00 -6.81 -46.28
CA LEU A 48 -27.65 -6.80 -45.73
C LEU A 48 -27.62 -7.60 -44.41
N PRO A 49 -26.69 -8.56 -44.28
CA PRO A 49 -26.63 -9.42 -43.11
C PRO A 49 -26.38 -8.63 -41.81
N GLN A 50 -25.66 -7.50 -41.91
CA GLN A 50 -25.37 -6.61 -40.79
C GLN A 50 -26.61 -5.87 -40.27
N ILE A 51 -27.61 -5.59 -41.12
CA ILE A 51 -28.84 -4.91 -40.70
C ILE A 51 -29.83 -5.95 -40.17
N ARG A 52 -29.87 -7.13 -40.80
CA ARG A 52 -30.74 -8.23 -40.39
C ARG A 52 -30.38 -8.82 -39.02
N CYS A 53 -29.13 -8.73 -38.57
CA CYS A 53 -28.71 -9.25 -37.26
C CYS A 53 -29.02 -8.30 -36.09
N LEU A 54 -29.20 -6.99 -36.34
CA LEU A 54 -29.44 -5.98 -35.30
C LEU A 54 -30.67 -6.27 -34.41
N PRO A 55 -31.84 -6.72 -34.94
CA PRO A 55 -32.98 -7.07 -34.10
C PRO A 55 -32.67 -8.22 -33.13
N THR A 56 -31.95 -9.24 -33.60
CA THR A 56 -31.54 -10.39 -32.79
C THR A 56 -30.50 -9.99 -31.74
N GLU A 57 -29.53 -9.15 -32.09
CA GLU A 57 -28.56 -8.59 -31.14
C GLU A 57 -29.24 -7.73 -30.07
N ARG A 58 -30.23 -6.93 -30.47
CA ARG A 58 -31.06 -6.14 -29.55
C ARG A 58 -31.82 -7.04 -28.59
N GLU A 59 -32.48 -8.08 -29.10
CA GLU A 59 -33.22 -9.04 -28.27
C GLU A 59 -32.29 -9.80 -27.32
N ALA A 60 -31.11 -10.21 -27.80
CA ALA A 60 -30.09 -10.84 -26.96
C ALA A 60 -29.60 -9.90 -25.85
N GLY A 61 -29.33 -8.63 -26.17
CA GLY A 61 -28.95 -7.62 -25.19
C GLY A 61 -30.06 -7.32 -24.17
N LEU A 62 -31.32 -7.28 -24.61
CA LEU A 62 -32.47 -7.13 -23.71
C LEU A 62 -32.63 -8.35 -22.79
N ALA A 63 -32.49 -9.56 -23.32
CA ALA A 63 -32.53 -10.79 -22.53
C ALA A 63 -31.39 -10.85 -21.50
N GLN A 64 -30.18 -10.43 -21.90
CA GLN A 64 -29.02 -10.34 -21.01
C GLN A 64 -29.23 -9.30 -19.90
N ASN A 65 -29.70 -8.11 -20.24
CA ASN A 65 -29.97 -7.08 -19.24
C ASN A 65 -31.07 -7.51 -18.28
N LYS A 66 -32.10 -8.18 -18.79
CA LYS A 66 -33.19 -8.72 -17.98
C LYS A 66 -32.70 -9.80 -17.02
N SER A 67 -31.91 -10.77 -17.48
CA SER A 67 -31.37 -11.82 -16.61
C SER A 67 -30.40 -11.26 -15.56
N LEU A 68 -29.59 -10.26 -15.92
CA LEU A 68 -28.74 -9.53 -14.97
C LEU A 68 -29.57 -8.78 -13.91
N ALA A 69 -30.65 -8.12 -14.32
CA ALA A 69 -31.54 -7.43 -13.39
C ALA A 69 -32.25 -8.42 -12.45
N GLU A 70 -32.75 -9.54 -12.97
CA GLU A 70 -33.37 -10.61 -12.17
C GLU A 70 -32.37 -11.22 -11.17
N TRP A 71 -31.13 -11.45 -11.60
CA TRP A 71 -30.07 -11.94 -10.72
C TRP A 71 -29.73 -10.94 -9.61
N ASN A 72 -29.60 -9.65 -9.95
CA ASN A 72 -29.36 -8.58 -8.97
C ASN A 72 -30.49 -8.48 -7.93
N LEU A 73 -31.75 -8.51 -8.38
CA LEU A 73 -32.92 -8.52 -7.49
C LEU A 73 -32.96 -9.78 -6.61
N ALA A 74 -32.56 -10.93 -7.14
CA ALA A 74 -32.49 -12.16 -6.36
C ALA A 74 -31.42 -12.11 -5.25
N GLN A 75 -30.40 -11.25 -5.36
CA GLN A 75 -29.40 -11.06 -4.29
C GLN A 75 -29.85 -10.10 -3.19
N GLU A 76 -30.80 -9.21 -3.45
CA GLU A 76 -31.32 -8.22 -2.49
C GLU A 76 -31.73 -8.83 -1.14
N PRO A 77 -32.55 -9.91 -1.04
CA PRO A 77 -32.97 -10.44 0.25
C PRO A 77 -31.80 -11.00 1.08
N LYS A 78 -30.79 -11.58 0.42
CA LYS A 78 -29.57 -12.07 1.09
C LYS A 78 -28.75 -10.90 1.64
N LEU A 79 -28.61 -9.84 0.86
CA LEU A 79 -27.91 -8.63 1.29
C LEU A 79 -28.64 -7.96 2.47
N ASP A 80 -29.96 -7.92 2.43
CA ASP A 80 -30.76 -7.34 3.52
C ASP A 80 -30.71 -8.20 4.79
N GLN A 81 -30.74 -9.53 4.66
CA GLN A 81 -30.51 -10.42 5.80
C GLN A 81 -29.14 -10.19 6.44
N LEU A 82 -28.07 -10.10 5.63
CA LEU A 82 -26.72 -9.82 6.12
C LEU A 82 -26.62 -8.44 6.76
N ARG A 83 -27.24 -7.41 6.15
CA ARG A 83 -27.31 -6.07 6.74
C ARG A 83 -27.99 -6.07 8.10
N MET A 84 -29.12 -6.79 8.22
CA MET A 84 -29.82 -6.94 9.48
C MET A 84 -28.96 -7.66 10.53
N GLN A 85 -28.25 -8.72 10.16
CA GLN A 85 -27.31 -9.41 11.07
C GLN A 85 -26.17 -8.50 11.52
N VAL A 86 -25.59 -7.71 10.62
CA VAL A 86 -24.54 -6.74 10.96
C VAL A 86 -25.08 -5.69 11.91
N LYS A 87 -26.30 -5.19 11.67
CA LYS A 87 -26.95 -4.21 12.53
C LYS A 87 -27.19 -4.78 13.94
N THR A 88 -27.74 -5.99 14.06
CA THR A 88 -27.99 -6.60 15.37
C THR A 88 -26.70 -6.90 16.12
N LEU A 89 -25.67 -7.40 15.43
CA LEU A 89 -24.34 -7.62 16.04
C LEU A 89 -23.71 -6.30 16.48
N HIS A 90 -23.85 -5.23 15.70
CA HIS A 90 -23.35 -3.91 16.07
C HIS A 90 -24.08 -3.37 17.31
N GLU A 91 -25.39 -3.47 17.36
CA GLU A 91 -26.19 -3.07 18.53
C GLU A 91 -25.77 -3.87 19.79
N GLN A 92 -25.54 -5.18 19.66
CA GLN A 92 -25.01 -6.00 20.76
C GLN A 92 -23.61 -5.56 21.19
N ALA A 93 -22.71 -5.28 20.25
CA ALA A 93 -21.36 -4.82 20.55
C ALA A 93 -21.36 -3.44 21.23
N VAL A 94 -22.24 -2.53 20.81
CA VAL A 94 -22.42 -1.22 21.46
C VAL A 94 -22.96 -1.39 22.88
N ALA A 95 -23.96 -2.25 23.09
CA ALA A 95 -24.49 -2.51 24.43
C ALA A 95 -23.40 -3.07 25.36
N LEU A 96 -22.66 -4.10 24.91
CA LEU A 96 -21.53 -4.67 25.67
C LEU A 96 -20.45 -3.64 25.94
N ARG A 97 -20.13 -2.77 24.97
CA ARG A 97 -19.17 -1.69 25.15
C ARG A 97 -19.62 -0.70 26.22
N THR A 98 -20.89 -0.30 26.23
CA THR A 98 -21.39 0.60 27.27
C THR A 98 -21.33 -0.06 28.65
N GLU A 99 -21.61 -1.37 28.75
CA GLU A 99 -21.47 -2.11 29.99
C GLU A 99 -20.01 -2.15 30.46
N THR A 100 -19.07 -2.47 29.58
CA THR A 100 -17.63 -2.49 29.92
C THR A 100 -17.10 -1.09 30.27
N GLU A 101 -17.56 -0.04 29.61
CA GLU A 101 -17.24 1.35 29.95
C GLU A 101 -17.75 1.73 31.35
N THR A 102 -18.96 1.32 31.73
CA THR A 102 -19.48 1.57 33.09
C THR A 102 -18.71 0.78 34.15
N LEU A 103 -18.35 -0.48 33.87
CA LEU A 103 -17.55 -1.31 34.77
C LEU A 103 -16.13 -0.74 34.91
N LYS A 104 -15.53 -0.26 33.81
CA LYS A 104 -14.25 0.44 33.81
C LYS A 104 -14.32 1.72 34.65
N ALA A 105 -15.36 2.54 34.49
CA ALA A 105 -15.52 3.74 35.31
C ALA A 105 -15.59 3.42 36.81
N ARG A 106 -16.35 2.38 37.20
CA ARG A 106 -16.39 1.89 38.59
C ARG A 106 -15.03 1.37 39.06
N LEU A 107 -14.31 0.66 38.19
CA LEU A 107 -12.97 0.17 38.50
C LEU A 107 -11.99 1.32 38.70
N ASP A 108 -12.05 2.35 37.85
CA ASP A 108 -11.18 3.52 37.90
C ASP A 108 -11.46 4.38 39.15
N GLU A 109 -12.72 4.46 39.59
CA GLU A 109 -13.10 5.11 40.86
C GLU A 109 -12.56 4.34 42.08
N ILE A 110 -12.67 3.00 42.08
CA ILE A 110 -12.13 2.16 43.17
C ILE A 110 -10.60 2.17 43.13
N SER A 111 -9.99 2.11 41.94
CA SER A 111 -8.54 2.06 41.77
C SER A 111 -7.91 3.39 42.12
N SER A 112 -8.53 4.53 41.78
CA SER A 112 -8.05 5.86 42.17
C SER A 112 -8.19 6.10 43.68
N SER A 113 -9.34 5.79 44.28
CA SER A 113 -9.54 5.96 45.73
C SER A 113 -8.59 5.08 46.55
N LYS A 114 -8.34 3.84 46.12
CA LYS A 114 -7.46 2.88 46.80
C LYS A 114 -6.09 2.74 46.15
N SER A 115 -5.69 3.68 45.31
CA SER A 115 -4.40 3.62 44.64
C SER A 115 -3.27 3.58 45.66
N LEU A 116 -2.17 2.94 45.28
CA LEU A 116 -1.05 2.79 46.19
C LEU A 116 -0.36 4.15 46.46
N ASP A 117 -0.52 5.11 45.54
CA ASP A 117 -0.12 6.51 45.72
C ASP A 117 -1.06 7.28 46.64
N THR A 118 -2.39 7.15 46.52
CA THR A 118 -3.33 7.80 47.45
C THR A 118 -3.18 7.28 48.87
N THR A 119 -2.99 5.97 49.05
CA THR A 119 -2.72 5.37 50.37
C THR A 119 -1.38 5.84 50.95
N SER A 120 -0.34 5.98 50.13
CA SER A 120 0.95 6.55 50.54
C SER A 120 0.82 8.01 50.99
N ASN A 121 0.08 8.83 50.24
CA ASN A 121 -0.18 10.23 50.57
C ASN A 121 -1.00 10.37 51.87
N LEU A 122 -2.06 9.57 52.04
CA LEU A 122 -2.84 9.55 53.28
C LEU A 122 -1.99 9.14 54.49
N LEU A 123 -1.12 8.14 54.32
CA LEU A 123 -0.20 7.72 55.37
C LEU A 123 0.84 8.80 55.72
N GLN A 124 1.25 9.60 54.73
CA GLN A 124 2.12 10.75 54.95
C GLN A 124 1.42 11.85 55.76
N VAL A 125 0.17 12.19 55.42
CA VAL A 125 -0.64 13.16 56.18
C VAL A 125 -0.84 12.68 57.61
N ALA A 126 -1.27 11.43 57.81
CA ALA A 126 -1.48 10.87 59.15
C ALA A 126 -0.19 10.74 59.98
N ALA A 127 0.98 10.58 59.34
CA ALA A 127 2.27 10.61 60.02
C ALA A 127 2.63 12.03 60.49
N GLN A 128 2.40 13.03 59.64
CA GLN A 128 2.63 14.43 59.96
C GLN A 128 1.69 14.92 61.08
N GLU A 129 0.40 14.60 60.99
CA GLU A 129 -0.58 14.92 62.05
C GLU A 129 -0.18 14.36 63.40
N ALA A 130 0.32 13.12 63.45
CA ALA A 130 0.79 12.52 64.69
C ALA A 130 2.03 13.21 65.28
N ASP A 131 2.91 13.75 64.43
CA ASP A 131 4.07 14.52 64.87
C ASP A 131 3.66 15.92 65.35
N ASP A 132 2.75 16.58 64.64
CA ASP A 132 2.18 17.86 65.03
C ASP A 132 1.43 17.74 66.37
N ASP A 133 0.70 16.63 66.59
CA ASP A 133 0.04 16.30 67.85
C ASP A 133 1.03 16.11 69.01
N ALA A 134 2.21 15.55 68.74
CA ALA A 134 3.28 15.38 69.73
C ALA A 134 4.01 16.70 70.02
N GLU A 135 4.18 17.56 69.01
CA GLU A 135 4.63 18.93 69.24
C GLU A 135 3.60 19.74 70.03
N GLY A 136 2.31 19.50 69.78
CA GLY A 136 1.20 20.10 70.51
C GLY A 136 1.25 19.79 72.01
N THR A 137 1.49 18.52 72.39
CA THR A 137 1.69 18.16 73.82
C THR A 137 2.94 18.80 74.40
N THR A 138 4.01 18.93 73.61
CA THR A 138 5.24 19.64 74.05
C THR A 138 4.97 21.13 74.31
N LYS A 139 4.21 21.80 73.43
CA LYS A 139 3.79 23.20 73.59
C LYS A 139 2.85 23.37 74.79
N ALA A 140 1.94 22.43 75.02
CA ALA A 140 1.05 22.42 76.18
C ALA A 140 1.80 22.29 77.52
N PHE A 141 2.88 21.51 77.56
CA PHE A 141 3.75 21.42 78.74
C PHE A 141 4.53 22.71 78.99
N LEU A 142 5.11 23.32 77.94
CA LEU A 142 5.83 24.59 78.05
C LEU A 142 4.96 25.76 78.52
N SER A 143 3.66 25.72 78.23
CA SER A 143 2.68 26.71 78.70
C SER A 143 2.12 26.41 80.10
N GLY A 144 2.54 25.30 80.74
CA GLY A 144 2.10 24.90 82.07
C GLY A 144 0.69 24.31 82.16
N ALA A 145 0.07 23.96 81.02
CA ALA A 145 -1.31 23.47 80.95
C ALA A 145 -1.47 21.99 81.38
N ILE A 146 -0.37 21.22 81.39
CA ILE A 146 -0.35 19.79 81.74
C ILE A 146 0.77 19.50 82.74
N SER A 147 0.54 18.51 83.62
CA SER A 147 1.55 18.08 84.61
C SER A 147 2.67 17.25 83.97
N ALA A 148 3.82 17.17 84.62
CA ALA A 148 4.98 16.45 84.10
C ALA A 148 4.71 14.94 83.88
N GLU A 149 3.91 14.31 84.74
CA GLU A 149 3.54 12.90 84.61
C GLU A 149 2.61 12.65 83.42
N GLN A 150 1.64 13.53 83.19
CA GLN A 150 0.73 13.46 82.04
C GLN A 150 1.48 13.74 80.74
N PHE A 151 2.40 14.70 80.75
CA PHE A 151 3.24 15.01 79.61
C PHE A 151 4.09 13.81 79.15
N LEU A 152 4.75 13.12 80.09
CA LEU A 152 5.58 11.95 79.77
C LEU A 152 4.76 10.83 79.13
N LYS A 153 3.56 10.57 79.64
CA LYS A 153 2.68 9.52 79.11
C LYS A 153 2.21 9.86 77.69
N ASP A 154 1.67 11.06 77.50
CA ASP A 154 1.09 11.48 76.21
C ASP A 154 2.16 11.69 75.13
N LEU A 155 3.34 12.19 75.50
CA LEU A 155 4.47 12.34 74.56
C LEU A 155 4.96 10.98 74.08
N LEU A 156 5.12 10.00 74.98
CA LEU A 156 5.56 8.65 74.62
C LEU A 156 4.54 7.98 73.69
N GLU A 157 3.24 8.06 74.00
CA GLU A 157 2.19 7.48 73.15
C GLU A 157 2.17 8.14 71.76
N LYS A 158 2.22 9.47 71.68
CA LYS A 158 2.18 10.18 70.39
C LYS A 158 3.46 10.03 69.56
N LYS A 159 4.65 10.09 70.18
CA LYS A 159 5.93 9.90 69.48
C LYS A 159 6.14 8.47 69.00
N THR A 160 5.74 7.47 69.79
CA THR A 160 5.81 6.06 69.33
C THR A 160 4.93 5.85 68.10
N LEU A 161 3.71 6.40 68.11
CA LEU A 161 2.78 6.35 67.00
C LEU A 161 3.33 7.08 65.75
N ALA A 162 3.87 8.29 65.91
CA ALA A 162 4.47 9.06 64.81
C ALA A 162 5.66 8.31 64.17
N HIS A 163 6.57 7.78 64.99
CA HIS A 163 7.71 6.99 64.49
C HIS A 163 7.27 5.71 63.77
N LEU A 164 6.25 5.00 64.28
CA LEU A 164 5.69 3.83 63.61
C LEU A 164 5.10 4.18 62.25
N ARG A 165 4.31 5.26 62.15
CA ARG A 165 3.72 5.71 60.87
C ARG A 165 4.81 6.14 59.87
N HIS A 166 5.87 6.80 60.33
CA HIS A 166 7.01 7.15 59.49
C HIS A 166 7.80 5.94 58.98
N LEU A 167 8.01 4.93 59.83
CA LEU A 167 8.64 3.67 59.42
C LEU A 167 7.78 2.95 58.39
N LEU A 168 6.47 2.86 58.62
CA LEU A 168 5.54 2.22 57.70
C LEU A 168 5.53 2.91 56.32
N ARG A 169 5.49 4.25 56.30
CA ARG A 169 5.60 5.07 55.08
C ARG A 169 6.89 4.79 54.32
N ARG A 170 8.02 4.72 55.03
CA ARG A 170 9.32 4.47 54.42
C ARG A 170 9.41 3.06 53.81
N ILE A 171 8.82 2.07 54.46
CA ILE A 171 8.75 0.69 53.93
C ILE A 171 7.84 0.64 52.70
N LEU A 172 6.67 1.30 52.76
CA LEU A 172 5.71 1.34 51.67
C LEU A 172 6.30 2.01 50.42
N SER A 173 6.91 3.19 50.57
CA SER A 173 7.57 3.92 49.47
C SER A 173 8.71 3.12 48.82
N ARG A 174 9.52 2.43 49.62
CA ARG A 174 10.58 1.56 49.09
C ARG A 174 10.02 0.34 48.34
N ARG A 175 8.93 -0.26 48.82
CA ARG A 175 8.27 -1.36 48.10
C ARG A 175 7.61 -0.89 46.81
N LEU A 176 7.02 0.30 46.83
CA LEU A 176 6.44 0.96 45.67
C LEU A 176 7.44 1.13 44.52
N SER A 177 8.62 1.66 44.82
CA SER A 177 9.66 1.86 43.80
C SER A 177 10.09 0.54 43.17
N THR A 178 10.29 -0.51 43.98
CA THR A 178 10.63 -1.85 43.46
C THR A 178 9.52 -2.47 42.62
N LEU A 179 8.25 -2.31 43.01
CA LEU A 179 7.13 -2.85 42.24
C LEU A 179 6.98 -2.13 40.89
N ARG A 180 7.23 -0.81 40.86
CA ARG A 180 7.18 -0.01 39.63
C ARG A 180 8.28 -0.38 38.64
N GLU A 181 9.48 -0.70 39.14
CA GLU A 181 10.58 -1.22 38.32
C GLU A 181 10.27 -2.61 37.76
N MET A 182 9.66 -3.49 38.55
CA MET A 182 9.28 -4.84 38.12
C MET A 182 8.12 -4.86 37.13
N ALA A 183 7.17 -3.93 37.23
CA ALA A 183 5.98 -3.88 36.38
C ALA A 183 6.28 -3.42 34.93
N GLY A 184 7.42 -2.76 34.69
CA GLY A 184 7.75 -2.20 33.37
C GLY A 184 6.76 -1.13 32.90
N ALA A 185 7.06 -0.48 31.78
CA ALA A 185 6.09 0.39 31.11
C ALA A 185 5.05 -0.48 30.40
N GLN A 186 4.00 -0.89 31.09
CA GLN A 186 2.82 -1.45 30.43
C GLN A 186 2.05 -0.29 29.80
N ASP A 187 2.02 -0.26 28.46
CA ASP A 187 1.20 0.69 27.71
C ASP A 187 -0.26 0.58 28.21
N PRO A 188 -0.89 1.68 28.64
CA PRO A 188 -2.25 1.66 29.20
C PRO A 188 -3.31 1.15 28.21
N GLU A 189 -3.00 1.14 26.90
CA GLU A 189 -3.82 0.52 25.85
C GLU A 189 -3.94 -1.00 26.00
N VAL A 190 -2.91 -1.69 26.52
CA VAL A 190 -2.87 -3.16 26.62
C VAL A 190 -3.75 -3.70 27.75
N LEU A 191 -4.15 -2.85 28.70
CA LEU A 191 -4.99 -3.22 29.85
C LEU A 191 -6.46 -3.40 29.49
N TYR A 192 -6.96 -2.69 28.48
CA TYR A 192 -8.39 -2.62 28.19
C TYR A 192 -8.77 -3.18 26.82
N GLU A 193 -7.85 -3.17 25.84
CA GLU A 193 -8.12 -3.71 24.51
C GLU A 193 -7.23 -4.91 24.21
N PRO A 194 -7.79 -6.09 23.91
CA PRO A 194 -6.99 -7.19 23.42
C PRO A 194 -6.39 -6.79 22.06
N LYS A 195 -5.04 -6.82 21.96
CA LYS A 195 -4.36 -6.65 20.68
C LYS A 195 -4.75 -7.82 19.78
N PHE A 196 -5.53 -7.54 18.74
CA PHE A 196 -5.75 -8.49 17.66
C PHE A 196 -4.51 -8.49 16.77
N PRO A 197 -3.67 -9.55 16.77
CA PRO A 197 -2.57 -9.62 15.82
C PRO A 197 -3.16 -9.71 14.42
N ASP A 198 -2.69 -8.85 13.51
CA ASP A 198 -3.10 -8.93 12.11
C ASP A 198 -2.49 -10.21 11.51
N THR A 199 -3.34 -11.20 11.23
CA THR A 199 -2.94 -12.51 10.70
C THR A 199 -2.80 -12.53 9.18
N ARG A 200 -2.98 -11.37 8.53
CA ARG A 200 -2.93 -11.26 7.07
C ARG A 200 -1.48 -11.37 6.60
N GLU A 201 -1.18 -12.45 5.88
CA GLU A 201 0.07 -12.60 5.15
C GLU A 201 -0.05 -11.89 3.80
N TYR A 202 0.85 -10.96 3.52
CA TYR A 202 0.91 -10.26 2.25
C TYR A 202 1.97 -10.91 1.36
N PRO A 203 1.73 -11.03 0.05
CA PRO A 203 2.76 -11.48 -0.86
C PRO A 203 3.91 -10.47 -0.87
N GLU A 204 5.13 -10.99 -0.73
CA GLU A 204 6.37 -10.22 -0.76
C GLU A 204 7.10 -10.52 -2.08
N TYR A 205 7.60 -9.46 -2.74
CA TYR A 205 8.48 -9.61 -3.88
C TYR A 205 9.94 -9.67 -3.40
N ASP A 206 10.64 -10.73 -3.79
CA ASP A 206 12.02 -10.99 -3.36
C ASP A 206 12.98 -9.91 -3.86
N LEU A 207 12.98 -9.65 -5.17
CA LEU A 207 13.86 -8.68 -5.83
C LEU A 207 13.11 -7.92 -6.94
N LEU A 208 13.05 -6.59 -6.78
CA LEU A 208 12.39 -5.69 -7.72
C LEU A 208 13.37 -4.63 -8.21
N ASN A 209 13.44 -4.43 -9.52
CA ASN A 209 14.23 -3.39 -10.16
C ASN A 209 13.33 -2.21 -10.54
N VAL A 210 13.70 -1.02 -10.07
CA VAL A 210 13.13 0.25 -10.50
C VAL A 210 14.08 0.87 -11.50
N ARG A 211 13.72 0.83 -12.78
CA ARG A 211 14.54 1.32 -13.89
C ARG A 211 14.08 2.71 -14.29
N ILE A 212 15.02 3.64 -14.39
CA ILE A 212 14.81 5.06 -14.65
C ILE A 212 15.60 5.41 -15.90
N GLN A 213 14.90 5.76 -16.98
CA GLN A 213 15.50 6.10 -18.26
C GLN A 213 15.21 7.56 -18.62
N GLY A 214 16.16 8.20 -19.30
CA GLY A 214 15.96 9.54 -19.85
C GLY A 214 17.18 10.03 -20.61
N TYR A 215 17.04 11.16 -21.27
CA TYR A 215 18.10 11.75 -22.10
C TYR A 215 18.99 12.74 -21.33
N ASP A 216 18.46 13.35 -20.27
CA ASP A 216 19.22 14.25 -19.41
C ASP A 216 19.71 13.53 -18.15
N PHE A 217 21.03 13.40 -18.06
CA PHE A 217 21.71 12.75 -16.94
C PHE A 217 21.39 13.39 -15.58
N THR A 218 21.26 14.73 -15.51
CA THR A 218 21.18 15.45 -14.24
C THR A 218 19.87 15.19 -13.49
N TYR A 219 18.75 15.08 -14.22
CA TYR A 219 17.45 14.78 -13.63
C TYR A 219 17.35 13.34 -13.16
N ILE A 220 17.92 12.40 -13.92
CA ILE A 220 17.88 10.96 -13.58
C ILE A 220 18.67 10.68 -12.31
N GLU A 221 19.85 11.27 -12.13
CA GLU A 221 20.67 11.06 -10.93
C GLU A 221 20.00 11.62 -9.67
N LYS A 222 19.42 12.83 -9.77
CA LYS A 222 18.65 13.41 -8.67
C LYS A 222 17.42 12.57 -8.34
N PHE A 223 16.74 12.05 -9.36
CA PHE A 223 15.54 11.24 -9.19
C PHE A 223 15.84 9.85 -8.62
N GLN A 224 16.95 9.22 -9.04
CA GLN A 224 17.47 7.99 -8.44
C GLN A 224 17.69 8.17 -6.93
N GLY A 225 18.32 9.28 -6.51
CA GLY A 225 18.50 9.60 -5.10
C GLY A 225 17.18 9.86 -4.36
N TYR A 226 16.19 10.45 -5.02
CA TYR A 226 14.84 10.61 -4.46
C TYR A 226 14.16 9.25 -4.22
N ILE A 227 14.21 8.35 -5.21
CA ILE A 227 13.64 7.00 -5.13
C ILE A 227 14.32 6.18 -4.02
N ASP A 228 15.66 6.22 -3.90
CA ASP A 228 16.37 5.52 -2.82
C ASP A 228 15.95 6.02 -1.43
N ARG A 229 15.88 7.34 -1.23
CA ARG A 229 15.40 7.93 0.04
C ARG A 229 13.95 7.56 0.33
N MET A 230 13.10 7.56 -0.69
CA MET A 230 11.69 7.21 -0.53
C MET A 230 11.51 5.74 -0.19
N ALA A 231 12.23 4.84 -0.87
CA ALA A 231 12.19 3.41 -0.60
C ALA A 231 12.57 3.09 0.86
N ARG A 232 13.58 3.78 1.41
CA ARG A 232 13.96 3.66 2.83
C ARG A 232 12.87 4.14 3.78
N ARG A 233 12.09 5.18 3.43
CA ARG A 233 10.95 5.67 4.22
C ARG A 233 9.76 4.72 4.22
N PHE A 234 9.58 3.96 3.14
CA PHE A 234 8.57 2.91 3.04
C PHE A 234 9.03 1.58 3.68
N ASN A 235 10.17 1.58 4.36
CA ASN A 235 10.82 0.41 4.97
C ASN A 235 11.17 -0.70 3.97
N PHE A 236 11.45 -0.37 2.71
CA PHE A 236 12.02 -1.33 1.77
C PHE A 236 13.53 -1.42 1.93
N LYS A 237 14.08 -2.63 1.77
CA LYS A 237 15.52 -2.85 1.83
C LYS A 237 16.13 -2.64 0.46
N VAL A 238 16.80 -1.51 0.27
CA VAL A 238 17.56 -1.24 -0.98
C VAL A 238 18.85 -2.06 -0.98
N VAL A 239 19.00 -2.95 -1.97
CA VAL A 239 20.17 -3.82 -2.13
C VAL A 239 21.28 -3.05 -2.81
N GLU A 240 20.99 -2.50 -3.99
CA GLU A 240 21.95 -1.80 -4.83
C GLU A 240 21.28 -0.65 -5.58
N SER A 241 22.06 0.38 -5.88
CA SER A 241 21.66 1.50 -6.71
C SER A 241 22.81 1.76 -7.68
N TYR A 242 22.60 1.46 -8.97
CA TYR A 242 23.70 1.46 -9.93
C TYR A 242 23.32 2.12 -11.27
N ALA A 243 24.39 2.45 -11.99
CA ALA A 243 24.36 3.05 -13.30
C ALA A 243 24.58 2.00 -14.38
N VAL A 244 23.81 2.08 -15.47
CA VAL A 244 24.06 1.30 -16.68
C VAL A 244 24.68 2.18 -17.76
N ALA A 245 25.48 1.58 -18.65
CA ALA A 245 26.13 2.27 -19.75
C ALA A 245 25.10 2.92 -20.69
N ALA A 246 25.36 4.16 -21.09
CA ALA A 246 24.43 4.91 -21.93
C ALA A 246 24.37 4.35 -23.35
N GLN A 247 23.15 4.24 -23.89
CA GLN A 247 22.95 3.85 -25.29
C GLN A 247 22.92 5.11 -26.16
N THR A 248 23.89 5.27 -27.05
CA THR A 248 23.91 6.40 -27.99
C THR A 248 23.18 6.02 -29.27
N GLN A 249 22.09 6.73 -29.55
CA GLN A 249 21.31 6.60 -30.77
C GLN A 249 21.63 7.76 -31.71
N ARG A 250 21.78 7.44 -33.00
CA ARG A 250 21.99 8.43 -34.05
C ARG A 250 20.64 8.76 -34.69
N VAL A 251 20.14 9.97 -34.44
CA VAL A 251 18.92 10.50 -35.05
C VAL A 251 19.31 11.36 -36.24
N VAL A 252 18.70 11.05 -37.38
CA VAL A 252 19.00 11.70 -38.66
C VAL A 252 17.72 12.33 -39.19
N VAL A 253 17.77 13.64 -39.44
CA VAL A 253 16.67 14.38 -40.07
C VAL A 253 16.98 14.52 -41.56
N TYR A 254 16.04 14.13 -42.40
CA TYR A 254 16.15 14.25 -43.85
C TYR A 254 15.52 15.55 -44.34
N LYS A 255 16.05 16.09 -45.44
CA LYS A 255 15.44 17.25 -46.10
C LYS A 255 14.06 16.87 -46.67
N PRO A 256 13.10 17.82 -46.69
CA PRO A 256 11.75 17.54 -47.17
C PRO A 256 11.79 16.98 -48.60
N ASN A 257 11.09 15.86 -48.82
CA ASN A 257 11.02 15.11 -50.08
C ASN A 257 12.36 14.61 -50.64
N SER A 258 13.35 14.34 -49.79
CA SER A 258 14.61 13.74 -50.23
C SER A 258 15.21 12.79 -49.19
N THR A 259 16.15 11.96 -49.62
CA THR A 259 16.92 11.06 -48.75
C THR A 259 18.24 11.68 -48.27
N ILE A 260 18.47 12.95 -48.58
CA ILE A 260 19.69 13.67 -48.19
C ILE A 260 19.55 14.05 -46.72
N VAL A 261 20.55 13.67 -45.93
CA VAL A 261 20.66 14.03 -44.52
C VAL A 261 20.82 15.54 -44.40
N ASP A 262 19.94 16.15 -43.62
CA ASP A 262 19.98 17.58 -43.29
C ASP A 262 20.75 17.80 -41.99
N ASN A 263 20.37 17.08 -40.94
CA ASN A 263 20.95 17.21 -39.61
C ASN A 263 21.15 15.83 -38.96
N GLU A 264 22.24 15.68 -38.22
CA GLU A 264 22.55 14.50 -37.41
C GLU A 264 22.67 14.90 -35.95
N VAL A 265 21.89 14.26 -35.07
CA VAL A 265 21.94 14.45 -33.62
C VAL A 265 22.20 13.11 -32.94
N LYS A 266 23.20 13.09 -32.06
CA LYS A 266 23.50 11.93 -31.22
C LYS A 266 22.79 12.09 -29.88
N LEU A 267 21.80 11.24 -29.61
CA LEU A 267 21.07 11.22 -28.35
C LEU A 267 21.60 10.08 -27.48
N ALA A 268 22.11 10.41 -26.30
CA ALA A 268 22.51 9.43 -25.30
C ALA A 268 21.32 9.15 -24.38
N LEU A 269 20.85 7.90 -24.36
CA LEU A 269 19.86 7.44 -23.40
C LEU A 269 20.60 6.92 -22.16
N TYR A 270 20.43 7.59 -21.04
CA TYR A 270 20.97 7.19 -19.75
C TYR A 270 19.97 6.33 -19.00
N ASP A 271 20.50 5.36 -18.27
CA ASP A 271 19.73 4.37 -17.54
C ASP A 271 20.30 4.19 -16.13
N ARG A 272 19.41 4.19 -15.14
CA ARG A 272 19.70 4.01 -13.71
C ARG A 272 18.73 3.01 -13.11
N VAL A 273 19.26 2.13 -12.27
CA VAL A 273 18.45 1.06 -11.66
C VAL A 273 18.61 1.12 -10.14
N VAL A 274 17.49 1.07 -9.42
CA VAL A 274 17.43 0.89 -7.97
C VAL A 274 16.85 -0.49 -7.69
N ARG A 275 17.62 -1.35 -7.03
CA ARG A 275 17.25 -2.72 -6.70
C ARG A 275 16.73 -2.78 -5.27
N LEU A 276 15.48 -3.18 -5.12
CA LEU A 276 14.78 -3.35 -3.86
C LEU A 276 14.65 -4.82 -3.51
N SER A 277 14.73 -5.15 -2.23
CA SER A 277 14.48 -6.49 -1.69
C SER A 277 13.41 -6.45 -0.61
N ASN A 278 12.70 -7.58 -0.48
CA ASN A 278 11.59 -7.78 0.44
C ASN A 278 10.58 -6.61 0.37
N VAL A 279 9.87 -6.56 -0.76
CA VAL A 279 8.91 -5.51 -1.03
C VAL A 279 7.50 -6.04 -0.82
N ALA A 280 6.84 -5.62 0.25
CA ALA A 280 5.45 -5.97 0.54
C ALA A 280 4.49 -5.36 -0.50
N ALA A 281 3.64 -6.18 -1.12
CA ALA A 281 2.74 -5.75 -2.21
C ALA A 281 1.83 -4.54 -1.89
N PRO A 282 1.21 -4.41 -0.69
CA PRO A 282 0.37 -3.26 -0.39
C PRO A 282 1.15 -1.94 -0.34
N ARG A 283 2.39 -1.99 0.18
CA ARG A 283 3.27 -0.83 0.25
C ARG A 283 3.82 -0.49 -1.14
N LEU A 284 4.09 -1.51 -1.97
CA LEU A 284 4.55 -1.32 -3.33
C LEU A 284 3.55 -0.52 -4.16
N GLN A 285 2.25 -0.82 -4.04
CA GLN A 285 1.22 -0.09 -4.76
C GLN A 285 1.26 1.42 -4.44
N LEU A 286 1.33 1.76 -3.15
CA LEU A 286 1.44 3.16 -2.71
C LEU A 286 2.74 3.81 -3.18
N PHE A 287 3.84 3.06 -3.15
CA PHE A 287 5.13 3.53 -3.63
C PHE A 287 5.12 3.83 -5.13
N ILE A 288 4.55 2.95 -5.96
CA ILE A 288 4.43 3.17 -7.41
C ILE A 288 3.63 4.44 -7.69
N THR A 289 2.44 4.59 -7.07
CA THR A 289 1.61 5.79 -7.24
C THR A 289 2.37 7.05 -6.85
N LEU A 290 3.15 7.00 -5.77
CA LEU A 290 3.94 8.15 -5.34
C LEU A 290 5.15 8.43 -6.25
N VAL A 291 5.77 7.41 -6.82
CA VAL A 291 6.83 7.62 -7.82
C VAL A 291 6.24 8.25 -9.08
N GLU A 292 5.10 7.75 -9.56
CA GLU A 292 4.39 8.25 -10.74
C GLU A 292 3.97 9.73 -10.61
N THR A 293 3.49 10.16 -9.45
CA THR A 293 3.11 11.57 -9.22
C THR A 293 4.31 12.52 -9.23
N HIS A 294 5.49 12.02 -8.93
CA HIS A 294 6.72 12.81 -8.81
C HIS A 294 7.68 12.64 -10.00
N ILE A 295 7.27 11.97 -11.08
CA ILE A 295 8.11 11.78 -12.28
C ILE A 295 8.43 13.14 -12.93
N PRO A 296 9.72 13.49 -13.11
CA PRO A 296 10.11 14.69 -13.83
C PRO A 296 9.91 14.54 -15.36
N VAL A 297 9.74 15.66 -16.05
CA VAL A 297 9.53 15.67 -17.51
C VAL A 297 10.70 15.03 -18.24
N GLY A 298 10.40 14.13 -19.19
CA GLY A 298 11.41 13.48 -20.02
C GLY A 298 12.12 12.28 -19.36
N VAL A 299 11.64 11.83 -18.21
CA VAL A 299 12.09 10.60 -17.53
C VAL A 299 10.99 9.55 -17.58
N THR A 300 11.35 8.33 -17.94
CA THR A 300 10.44 7.17 -17.92
C THR A 300 10.88 6.18 -16.85
N VAL A 301 9.96 5.80 -15.97
CA VAL A 301 10.19 4.81 -14.93
C VAL A 301 9.47 3.51 -15.25
N THR A 302 10.15 2.40 -15.05
CA THR A 302 9.60 1.06 -15.24
C THR A 302 9.92 0.19 -14.03
N PHE A 303 8.91 -0.52 -13.54
CA PHE A 303 9.04 -1.47 -12.44
C PHE A 303 9.05 -2.88 -13.04
N LYS A 304 10.16 -3.61 -12.84
CA LYS A 304 10.33 -4.98 -13.37
C LYS A 304 10.86 -5.89 -12.27
N GLN A 305 10.39 -7.12 -12.22
CA GLN A 305 11.01 -8.15 -11.39
C GLN A 305 12.44 -8.41 -11.88
N HIS A 306 13.36 -8.62 -10.95
CA HIS A 306 14.76 -8.84 -11.30
C HIS A 306 14.97 -10.19 -11.99
N GLU A 307 15.61 -10.17 -13.16
CA GLU A 307 16.06 -11.37 -13.87
C GLU A 307 17.58 -11.35 -14.05
N ASN A 308 18.21 -12.53 -14.16
CA ASN A 308 19.65 -12.66 -14.40
C ASN A 308 20.10 -11.96 -15.69
N ALA A 309 19.23 -11.90 -16.71
CA ALA A 309 19.51 -11.19 -17.96
C ALA A 309 19.74 -9.68 -17.76
N ASP A 310 19.14 -9.09 -16.72
CA ASP A 310 19.36 -7.68 -16.37
C ASP A 310 20.76 -7.46 -15.74
N GLU A 311 21.35 -8.48 -15.13
CA GLU A 311 22.75 -8.44 -14.67
C GLU A 311 23.71 -8.59 -15.85
N ASP A 312 23.44 -9.52 -16.76
CA ASP A 312 24.26 -9.70 -17.96
C ASP A 312 24.34 -8.42 -18.79
N TYR A 313 23.25 -7.66 -18.86
CA TYR A 313 23.19 -6.37 -19.56
C TYR A 313 24.10 -5.29 -18.92
N ARG A 314 24.40 -5.39 -17.62
CA ARG A 314 25.29 -4.48 -16.91
C ARG A 314 26.76 -4.69 -17.32
N TYR A 315 27.14 -5.91 -17.63
CA TYR A 315 28.53 -6.26 -17.94
C TYR A 315 28.86 -6.10 -19.42
N ILE A 316 30.09 -5.71 -19.71
CA ILE A 316 30.59 -5.66 -21.09
C ILE A 316 30.79 -7.11 -21.55
N PRO A 317 30.16 -7.55 -22.66
CA PRO A 317 30.35 -8.90 -23.15
C PRO A 317 31.81 -9.16 -23.51
N ASP A 318 32.37 -10.27 -23.02
CA ASP A 318 33.71 -10.71 -23.43
C ASP A 318 33.66 -11.25 -24.86
N LEU A 319 34.14 -10.44 -25.82
CA LEU A 319 34.18 -10.81 -27.22
C LEU A 319 35.06 -12.03 -27.48
N LEU A 320 36.17 -12.18 -26.74
CA LEU A 320 37.10 -13.29 -26.93
C LEU A 320 36.46 -14.60 -26.47
N LEU A 321 35.78 -14.58 -25.32
CA LEU A 321 35.05 -15.75 -24.83
C LEU A 321 33.94 -16.16 -25.80
N LYS A 322 33.17 -15.20 -26.32
CA LYS A 322 32.13 -15.49 -27.34
C LYS A 322 32.73 -16.06 -28.62
N GLN A 323 33.81 -15.48 -29.13
CA GLN A 323 34.51 -16.01 -30.31
C GLN A 323 35.00 -17.44 -30.08
N LYS A 324 35.58 -17.73 -28.92
CA LYS A 324 36.05 -19.09 -28.58
C LYS A 324 34.90 -20.09 -28.44
N GLN A 325 33.75 -19.66 -27.89
CA GLN A 325 32.55 -20.50 -27.83
C GLN A 325 31.96 -20.76 -29.23
N GLU A 326 31.94 -19.76 -30.11
CA GLU A 326 31.50 -19.91 -31.50
C GLU A 326 32.45 -20.81 -32.30
N GLU A 327 33.77 -20.66 -32.12
CA GLU A 327 34.77 -21.56 -32.68
C GLU A 327 34.50 -23.00 -32.21
N LEU A 328 34.28 -23.23 -30.92
CA LEU A 328 34.00 -24.57 -30.38
C LEU A 328 32.68 -25.15 -30.93
N LYS A 329 31.63 -24.35 -31.04
CA LYS A 329 30.37 -24.75 -31.68
C LYS A 329 30.55 -25.06 -33.17
N SER A 330 31.42 -24.31 -33.86
CA SER A 330 31.73 -24.57 -35.26
C SER A 330 32.49 -25.88 -35.45
N LEU A 331 33.34 -26.23 -34.49
CA LEU A 331 34.07 -27.50 -34.41
C LEU A 331 33.16 -28.68 -34.07
N ASP A 332 31.95 -28.48 -33.58
CA ASP A 332 30.95 -29.54 -33.41
C ASP A 332 30.24 -29.92 -34.72
N ASN A 333 30.39 -29.12 -35.79
CA ASN A 333 29.85 -29.46 -37.10
C ASN A 333 30.67 -30.58 -37.76
N PRO A 334 30.06 -31.70 -38.20
CA PRO A 334 30.78 -32.85 -38.73
C PRO A 334 31.57 -32.54 -40.01
N ILE A 335 31.11 -31.57 -40.80
CA ILE A 335 31.81 -31.10 -42.00
C ILE A 335 33.12 -30.39 -41.63
N VAL A 336 33.12 -29.60 -40.55
CA VAL A 336 34.29 -28.86 -40.08
C VAL A 336 35.30 -29.82 -39.43
N ARG A 337 34.83 -30.81 -38.66
CA ARG A 337 35.69 -31.87 -38.08
C ARG A 337 36.42 -32.69 -39.14
N ARG A 338 35.71 -33.10 -40.20
CA ARG A 338 36.29 -33.84 -41.33
C ARG A 338 37.33 -33.02 -42.09
N ASN A 339 37.09 -31.71 -42.29
CA ASN A 339 38.04 -30.81 -42.95
C ASN A 339 39.30 -30.53 -42.11
N LEU A 340 39.22 -30.65 -40.78
CA LEU A 340 40.34 -30.50 -39.85
C LEU A 340 41.07 -31.83 -39.57
N GLY A 341 40.62 -32.94 -40.18
CA GLY A 341 41.24 -34.26 -40.06
C GLY A 341 41.06 -34.91 -38.69
N TRP A 342 40.00 -34.54 -37.96
CA TRP A 342 39.70 -35.10 -36.63
C TRP A 342 38.80 -36.35 -36.71
N GLU A 343 38.21 -36.62 -37.87
CA GLU A 343 37.44 -37.83 -38.23
C GLU A 343 37.73 -38.29 -39.67
#